data_AF-A0AA37XF89-F1
#
_entry.id   AF-A0AA37XF89-F1
#
_cell.length_a   1.000
_cell.length_b   1.000
_cell.length_c   1.000
_cell.angle_alpha   90.00
_cell.angle_beta   90.00
_cell.angle_gamma   90.00
#
_symmetry.space_group_name_H-M   'P 1'
#
loop_
_entity.id
_entity.type
_entity.pdbx_description
1 polymer ?
#
loop_
_entity_poly.entity_id
_entity_poly.type
_entity_poly.pdbx_seq_one_letter_code
_entity_poly.pdbx_strand_id
1 'polypeptide(L)'
;MIVSGGTQAGKTTMLGALCGSIPSSQRLITCEEVFELQPGVRDHVGMQCRQPNLEGNGEITLRRLVKEALRMRPDRLVIGEVREAESLDLLIALNAGLPGMGTVHANSAREAVQKLCILPLLAGANVSSTFVVPTVATAIDIVVHVDLDASGRRSVREIVAVTGRAEGGVVETADLFHRAPTDRLGALTRGNGYPPGEERFERSGYDLAALLGAPSGDDGWSA
;
A
#
# COMPACT_ATOMS: atom_id res chain seq x y z
N MET A 1 0.14 4.29 -1.24
CA MET A 1 1.06 3.17 -1.57
C MET A 1 0.48 1.87 -1.04
N ILE A 2 0.72 0.73 -1.70
CA ILE A 2 0.26 -0.59 -1.22
C ILE A 2 1.43 -1.57 -1.20
N VAL A 3 1.50 -2.41 -0.17
CA VAL A 3 2.41 -3.54 -0.11
C VAL A 3 1.61 -4.82 -0.34
N SER A 4 1.91 -5.57 -1.40
CA SER A 4 1.21 -6.81 -1.71
C SER A 4 2.10 -8.03 -1.60
N GLY A 5 1.50 -9.22 -1.52
CA GLY A 5 2.23 -10.48 -1.36
C GLY A 5 1.36 -11.62 -0.86
N GLY A 6 1.86 -12.84 -1.02
CA GLY A 6 1.23 -14.03 -0.47
C GLY A 6 1.22 -14.06 1.06
N THR A 7 0.68 -15.14 1.62
CA THR A 7 0.74 -15.41 3.06
C THR A 7 2.20 -15.57 3.48
N GLN A 8 2.59 -14.99 4.63
CA GLN A 8 3.95 -15.05 5.19
C GLN A 8 5.08 -14.41 4.33
N ALA A 9 4.74 -13.72 3.23
CA ALA A 9 5.71 -13.02 2.38
C ALA A 9 6.40 -11.82 3.04
N GLY A 10 5.99 -11.43 4.25
CA GLY A 10 6.58 -10.31 4.99
C GLY A 10 5.97 -8.94 4.65
N LYS A 11 4.71 -8.91 4.20
CA LYS A 11 4.00 -7.66 3.84
C LYS A 11 4.01 -6.65 5.00
N THR A 12 3.60 -7.06 6.20
CA THR A 12 3.54 -6.18 7.36
C THR A 12 4.93 -5.70 7.79
N THR A 13 5.94 -6.56 7.67
CA THR A 13 7.35 -6.21 7.93
C THR A 13 7.85 -5.14 6.95
N MET A 14 7.60 -5.31 5.65
CA MET A 14 7.95 -4.33 4.62
C MET A 14 7.19 -3.01 4.84
N LEU A 15 5.89 -3.08 5.13
CA LEU A 15 5.08 -1.91 5.45
C LEU A 15 5.63 -1.16 6.67
N GLY A 16 5.99 -1.86 7.75
CA GLY A 16 6.61 -1.28 8.93
C GLY A 16 7.95 -0.60 8.64
N ALA A 17 8.79 -1.21 7.81
CA ALA A 17 10.05 -0.60 7.36
C ALA A 17 9.81 0.69 6.57
N LEU A 18 8.83 0.68 5.65
CA LEU A 18 8.43 1.87 4.87
C LEU A 18 7.83 2.97 5.76
N CYS A 19 7.10 2.62 6.81
CA CYS A 19 6.62 3.58 7.81
C CYS A 19 7.76 4.32 8.51
N GLY A 20 8.97 3.75 8.57
CA GLY A 20 10.18 4.44 9.07
C GLY A 20 10.58 5.67 8.24
N SER A 21 10.09 5.80 7.01
CA SER A 21 10.31 6.97 6.16
C SER A 21 9.28 8.10 6.39
N ILE A 22 8.30 7.89 7.27
CA ILE A 22 7.32 8.92 7.63
C ILE A 22 8.03 10.01 8.47
N PRO A 23 7.91 11.30 8.11
CA PRO A 23 8.46 12.38 8.91
C PRO A 23 7.95 12.34 10.35
N SER A 24 8.84 12.53 11.33
CA SER A 24 8.51 12.41 12.76
C SER A 24 7.52 13.47 13.27
N SER A 25 7.27 14.51 12.49
CA SER A 25 6.26 15.54 12.76
C SER A 25 4.84 15.15 12.33
N GLN A 26 4.67 14.04 11.60
CA GLN A 26 3.36 13.60 11.11
C GLN A 26 2.65 12.72 12.14
N ARG A 27 1.34 12.90 12.24
CA ARG A 27 0.42 12.04 12.98
C ARG A 27 0.07 10.80 12.16
N LEU A 28 0.50 9.65 12.64
CA LEU A 28 0.24 8.35 12.05
C LEU A 28 -0.85 7.61 12.82
N ILE A 29 -1.86 7.12 12.10
CA ILE A 29 -2.86 6.20 12.66
C ILE A 29 -2.75 4.85 11.96
N THR A 30 -2.56 3.78 12.73
CA THR A 30 -2.61 2.40 12.22
C THR A 30 -3.95 1.75 12.61
N CYS A 31 -4.56 1.02 11.67
CA CYS A 31 -5.76 0.21 11.91
C CYS A 31 -5.46 -1.24 11.57
N GLU A 32 -5.58 -2.14 12.53
CA GLU A 32 -5.09 -3.52 12.42
C GLU A 32 -6.10 -4.52 13.03
N GLU A 33 -6.19 -5.73 12.47
CA GLU A 33 -6.92 -6.83 13.13
C GLU A 33 -6.20 -7.28 14.40
N VAL A 34 -4.89 -7.47 14.28
CA VAL A 34 -3.96 -7.79 15.36
C VAL A 34 -2.79 -6.83 15.27
N PHE A 35 -2.34 -6.28 16.41
CA PHE A 35 -1.19 -5.39 16.42
C PHE A 35 0.08 -6.11 15.94
N GLU A 36 0.62 -5.64 14.82
CA GLU A 36 1.89 -6.08 14.22
C GLU A 36 2.81 -4.90 13.91
N LEU A 37 2.25 -3.74 13.54
CA LEU A 37 3.00 -2.55 13.18
C LEU A 37 3.51 -1.81 14.42
N GLN A 38 4.81 -1.55 14.43
CA GLN A 38 5.48 -0.73 15.46
C GLN A 38 6.30 0.38 14.78
N PRO A 39 5.62 1.36 14.15
CA PRO A 39 6.30 2.45 13.47
C PRO A 39 7.05 3.33 14.48
N GLY A 40 8.28 3.75 14.15
CA GLY A 40 9.08 4.66 14.99
C GLY A 40 8.62 6.12 14.98
N VAL A 41 7.36 6.40 14.63
CA VAL A 41 6.80 7.74 14.52
C VAL A 41 6.36 8.23 15.90
N ARG A 42 6.65 9.49 16.23
CA ARG A 42 6.38 10.06 17.57
C ARG A 42 4.89 10.16 17.90
N ASP A 43 4.09 10.72 17.00
CA ASP A 43 2.63 10.81 17.16
C ASP A 43 1.97 9.63 16.44
N HIS A 44 1.96 8.48 17.11
CA HIS A 44 1.36 7.24 16.61
C HIS A 44 0.15 6.83 17.46
N VAL A 45 -0.99 6.62 16.80
CA VAL A 45 -2.17 5.97 17.40
C VAL A 45 -2.38 4.61 16.74
N GLY A 46 -2.13 3.54 17.50
CA GLY A 46 -2.47 2.18 17.09
C GLY A 46 -3.91 1.83 17.46
N MET A 47 -4.69 1.41 16.48
CA MET A 47 -6.07 0.95 16.66
C MET A 47 -6.21 -0.52 16.28
N GLN A 48 -6.84 -1.31 17.14
CA GLN A 48 -7.04 -2.75 16.95
C GLN A 48 -8.51 -3.12 16.88
N CYS A 49 -8.84 -4.10 16.05
CA CYS A 49 -10.17 -4.69 16.00
C CYS A 49 -10.53 -5.34 17.34
N ARG A 50 -11.82 -5.49 17.60
CA ARG A 50 -12.33 -6.21 18.76
C ARG A 50 -13.40 -7.20 18.33
N GLN A 51 -13.22 -8.45 18.70
CA GLN A 51 -14.24 -9.48 18.52
C GLN A 51 -15.47 -9.18 19.39
N PRO A 52 -16.67 -9.63 18.99
CA PRO A 52 -17.84 -9.52 19.85
C PRO A 52 -17.64 -10.33 21.14
N ASN A 53 -18.32 -9.92 22.21
CA ASN A 53 -18.40 -10.71 23.44
C ASN A 53 -19.30 -11.96 23.24
N LEU A 54 -19.45 -12.79 24.28
CA LEU A 54 -20.27 -14.01 24.22
C LEU A 54 -21.75 -13.75 23.87
N GLU A 55 -22.24 -12.53 24.09
CA GLU A 55 -23.60 -12.12 23.75
C GLU A 55 -23.72 -11.55 22.33
N GLY A 56 -22.63 -11.56 21.55
CA GLY A 56 -22.58 -11.00 20.20
C GLY A 56 -22.39 -9.48 20.15
N ASN A 57 -22.13 -8.83 21.30
CA ASN A 57 -22.08 -7.37 21.41
C ASN A 57 -20.66 -6.83 21.40
N GLY A 58 -20.52 -5.58 20.96
CA GLY A 58 -19.27 -4.83 21.11
C GLY A 58 -18.21 -5.13 20.05
N GLU A 59 -18.56 -5.75 18.93
CA GLU A 59 -17.63 -5.88 17.80
C GLU A 59 -17.14 -4.51 17.31
N ILE A 60 -15.83 -4.45 17.03
CA ILE A 60 -15.19 -3.32 16.36
C ILE A 60 -14.45 -3.88 15.15
N THR A 61 -15.05 -3.71 13.98
CA THR A 61 -14.50 -4.15 12.71
C THR A 61 -13.43 -3.19 12.20
N LEU A 62 -12.57 -3.67 11.29
CA LEU A 62 -11.52 -2.86 10.69
C LEU A 62 -12.10 -1.63 9.97
N ARG A 63 -13.22 -1.83 9.25
CA ARG A 63 -13.97 -0.75 8.61
C ARG A 63 -14.39 0.34 9.60
N ARG A 64 -14.82 -0.03 10.80
CA ARG A 64 -15.17 0.92 11.86
C ARG A 64 -13.95 1.70 12.32
N LEU A 65 -12.81 1.03 12.54
CA LEU A 65 -11.57 1.71 12.93
C LEU A 65 -11.15 2.75 11.89
N VAL A 66 -11.18 2.40 10.61
CA VAL A 66 -10.83 3.32 9.52
C VAL A 66 -11.70 4.57 9.55
N LYS A 67 -13.02 4.41 9.71
CA LYS A 67 -13.95 5.56 9.81
C LYS A 67 -13.66 6.46 11.01
N GLU A 68 -13.33 5.88 12.17
CA GLU A 68 -12.98 6.66 13.35
C GLU A 68 -11.61 7.33 13.20
N ALA A 69 -10.63 6.66 12.58
CA ALA A 69 -9.32 7.22 12.30
C ALA A 69 -9.41 8.51 11.48
N LEU A 70 -10.31 8.58 10.49
CA LEU A 70 -10.52 9.79 9.68
C LEU A 70 -11.00 11.01 10.50
N ARG A 71 -11.63 10.79 11.65
CA ARG A 71 -12.06 11.87 12.57
C ARG A 71 -10.94 12.40 13.45
N MET A 72 -9.84 11.66 13.55
CA MET A 72 -8.69 11.98 14.39
C MET A 72 -7.64 12.85 13.69
N ARG A 73 -7.98 13.41 12.51
CA ARG A 73 -7.11 14.26 11.67
C ARG A 73 -5.71 13.67 11.43
N PRO A 74 -5.61 12.44 10.90
CA PRO A 74 -4.32 11.84 10.58
C PRO A 74 -3.60 12.63 9.47
N ASP A 75 -2.28 12.72 9.55
CA ASP A 75 -1.44 13.07 8.39
C ASP A 75 -1.17 11.83 7.52
N ARG A 76 -1.17 10.65 8.15
CA ARG A 76 -1.00 9.34 7.49
C ARG A 76 -1.97 8.32 8.06
N LEU A 77 -2.62 7.56 7.18
CA LEU A 77 -3.43 6.40 7.53
C LEU A 77 -2.75 5.12 7.04
N VAL A 78 -2.60 4.14 7.92
CA VAL A 78 -2.04 2.83 7.58
C VAL A 78 -2.98 1.72 7.97
N ILE A 79 -3.32 0.84 7.03
CA ILE A 79 -4.17 -0.33 7.28
C ILE A 79 -3.30 -1.59 7.24
N GLY A 80 -3.33 -2.37 8.33
CA GLY A 80 -2.53 -3.58 8.48
C GLY A 80 -2.72 -4.54 7.30
N GLU A 81 -3.95 -4.94 7.01
CA GLU A 81 -4.29 -5.71 5.81
C GLU A 81 -5.71 -5.37 5.35
N VAL A 82 -5.84 -5.04 4.07
CA VAL A 82 -7.13 -4.76 3.42
C VAL A 82 -7.62 -6.05 2.77
N ARG A 83 -8.81 -6.49 3.18
CA ARG A 83 -9.44 -7.76 2.83
C ARG A 83 -10.87 -7.60 2.34
N GLU A 84 -11.62 -6.61 2.82
CA GLU A 84 -13.05 -6.51 2.60
C GLU A 84 -13.52 -5.04 2.49
N ALA A 85 -14.62 -4.69 3.15
CA ALA A 85 -15.36 -3.45 2.97
C ALA A 85 -14.63 -2.18 3.43
N GLU A 86 -13.61 -2.30 4.29
CA GLU A 86 -12.70 -1.21 4.66
C GLU A 86 -11.89 -0.66 3.49
N SER A 87 -11.74 -1.46 2.41
CA SER A 87 -11.11 -1.01 1.17
C SER A 87 -11.79 0.22 0.56
N LEU A 88 -13.11 0.34 0.68
CA LEU A 88 -13.85 1.52 0.21
C LEU A 88 -13.49 2.76 1.03
N ASP A 89 -13.49 2.63 2.36
CA ASP A 89 -13.18 3.74 3.25
C ASP A 89 -11.72 4.21 3.09
N LEU A 90 -10.78 3.26 2.87
CA LEU A 90 -9.41 3.57 2.46
C LEU A 90 -9.38 4.34 1.14
N LEU A 91 -10.05 3.82 0.10
CA LEU A 91 -10.04 4.42 -1.23
C LEU A 91 -10.60 5.84 -1.23
N ILE A 92 -11.70 6.07 -0.49
CA ILE A 92 -12.28 7.41 -0.30
C ILE A 92 -11.27 8.34 0.37
N ALA A 93 -10.59 7.87 1.41
CA ALA A 93 -9.59 8.67 2.12
C ALA A 93 -8.42 9.08 1.21
N LEU A 94 -7.87 8.11 0.46
CA LEU A 94 -6.79 8.36 -0.49
C LEU A 94 -7.22 9.35 -1.58
N ASN A 95 -8.42 9.18 -2.13
CA ASN A 95 -8.97 10.09 -3.13
C ASN A 95 -9.24 11.50 -2.60
N ALA A 96 -9.54 11.64 -1.31
CA ALA A 96 -9.64 12.94 -0.63
C ALA A 96 -8.27 13.60 -0.34
N GLY A 97 -7.17 12.96 -0.76
CA GLY A 97 -5.82 13.47 -0.61
C GLY A 97 -5.16 13.12 0.72
N LEU A 98 -5.77 12.26 1.56
CA LEU A 98 -5.10 11.74 2.75
C LEU A 98 -4.05 10.72 2.30
N PRO A 99 -2.75 10.95 2.53
CA PRO A 99 -1.76 9.98 2.15
C PRO A 99 -1.87 8.72 3.02
N GLY A 100 -1.88 7.55 2.39
CA GLY A 100 -2.05 6.30 3.12
C GLY A 100 -1.28 5.11 2.55
N MET A 101 -1.17 4.10 3.39
CA MET A 101 -0.53 2.84 3.08
C MET A 101 -1.34 1.66 3.59
N GLY A 102 -1.10 0.48 3.05
CA GLY A 102 -1.63 -0.73 3.64
C GLY A 102 -1.14 -1.98 2.92
N THR A 103 -1.47 -3.14 3.48
CA THR A 103 -1.17 -4.41 2.81
C THR A 103 -2.38 -5.02 2.12
N VAL A 104 -2.15 -5.78 1.05
CA VAL A 104 -3.18 -6.55 0.34
C VAL A 104 -2.61 -7.92 0.01
N HIS A 105 -3.37 -8.99 0.26
CA HIS A 105 -2.98 -10.31 -0.22
C HIS A 105 -3.16 -10.41 -1.74
N ALA A 106 -2.08 -10.66 -2.49
CA ALA A 106 -2.09 -10.86 -3.94
C ALA A 106 -0.86 -11.63 -4.40
N ASN A 107 -0.90 -12.25 -5.58
CA ASN A 107 0.22 -13.00 -6.17
C ASN A 107 1.04 -12.16 -7.17
N SER A 108 0.67 -10.90 -7.38
CA SER A 108 1.46 -9.92 -8.13
C SER A 108 1.03 -8.50 -7.72
N ALA A 109 1.83 -7.51 -8.12
CA ALA A 109 1.47 -6.11 -7.95
C ALA A 109 0.23 -5.73 -8.79
N ARG A 110 0.13 -6.25 -10.02
CA ARG A 110 -1.03 -6.04 -10.91
C ARG A 110 -2.32 -6.65 -10.34
N GLU A 111 -2.25 -7.87 -9.80
CA GLU A 111 -3.40 -8.49 -9.12
C GLU A 111 -3.84 -7.67 -7.89
N ALA A 112 -2.90 -7.07 -7.15
CA ALA A 112 -3.25 -6.21 -6.02
C ALA A 112 -4.07 -4.99 -6.46
N VAL A 113 -3.70 -4.35 -7.59
CA VAL A 113 -4.48 -3.24 -8.18
C VAL A 113 -5.89 -3.71 -8.59
N GLN A 114 -5.99 -4.89 -9.22
CA GLN A 114 -7.30 -5.46 -9.57
C GLN A 114 -8.16 -5.74 -8.33
N LYS A 115 -7.56 -6.30 -7.27
CA LYS A 115 -8.25 -6.52 -6.00
C LYS A 115 -8.74 -5.21 -5.38
N LEU A 116 -7.93 -4.16 -5.40
CA LEU A 116 -8.37 -2.83 -4.94
C LEU A 116 -9.52 -2.25 -5.77
N CYS A 117 -9.73 -2.73 -7.00
CA CYS A 117 -10.92 -2.38 -7.79
C CYS A 117 -12.16 -3.21 -7.45
N ILE A 118 -11.98 -4.40 -6.84
CA ILE A 118 -13.06 -5.35 -6.55
C ILE A 118 -13.53 -5.23 -5.10
N LEU A 119 -12.59 -5.17 -4.13
CA LEU A 119 -12.89 -5.16 -2.71
C LEU A 119 -13.88 -4.05 -2.30
N PRO A 120 -13.79 -2.80 -2.83
CA PRO A 120 -14.74 -1.76 -2.48
C PRO A 120 -16.17 -2.07 -2.91
N LEU A 121 -16.37 -2.90 -3.94
CA LEU A 121 -17.70 -3.31 -4.42
C LEU A 121 -18.42 -4.19 -3.39
N LEU A 122 -17.68 -4.83 -2.48
CA LEU A 122 -18.24 -5.63 -1.38
C LEU A 122 -18.81 -4.75 -0.26
N ALA A 123 -18.50 -3.45 -0.23
CA ALA A 123 -18.91 -2.56 0.86
C ALA A 123 -20.39 -2.14 0.81
N GLY A 124 -21.08 -2.36 -0.32
CA GLY A 124 -22.52 -2.12 -0.49
C GLY A 124 -22.96 -2.04 -1.96
N ALA A 125 -24.25 -2.28 -2.21
CA ALA A 125 -24.82 -2.37 -3.57
C ALA A 125 -24.75 -1.08 -4.41
N ASN A 126 -24.47 0.07 -3.79
CA ASN A 126 -24.39 1.37 -4.46
C ASN A 126 -22.98 1.73 -4.95
N VAL A 127 -22.00 0.84 -4.77
CA VAL A 127 -20.62 1.07 -5.21
C VAL A 127 -20.45 0.47 -6.60
N SER A 128 -20.19 1.32 -7.61
CA SER A 128 -20.00 0.87 -8.99
C SER A 128 -18.53 0.81 -9.38
N SER A 129 -18.18 -0.11 -10.28
CA SER A 129 -16.85 -0.17 -10.89
C SER A 129 -16.52 1.11 -11.67
N THR A 130 -17.53 1.79 -12.22
CA THR A 130 -17.39 3.08 -12.91
C THR A 130 -16.89 4.20 -11.99
N PHE A 131 -17.13 4.10 -10.69
CA PHE A 131 -16.52 4.99 -9.69
C PHE A 131 -15.18 4.44 -9.21
N VAL A 132 -15.12 3.14 -8.87
CA VAL A 132 -13.95 2.56 -8.20
C VAL A 132 -12.72 2.54 -9.10
N VAL A 133 -12.85 2.11 -10.35
CA VAL A 133 -11.69 1.92 -11.25
C VAL A 133 -10.94 3.23 -11.51
N PRO A 134 -11.59 4.34 -11.91
CA PRO A 134 -10.91 5.62 -12.03
C PRO A 134 -10.30 6.11 -10.71
N THR A 135 -11.00 5.88 -9.59
CA THR A 135 -10.52 6.29 -8.27
C THR A 135 -9.26 5.54 -7.87
N VAL A 136 -9.18 4.23 -8.14
CA VAL A 136 -7.96 3.44 -7.89
C VAL A 136 -6.82 3.92 -8.78
N ALA A 137 -7.11 4.20 -10.06
CA ALA A 137 -6.12 4.68 -11.01
C ALA A 137 -5.45 5.98 -10.56
N THR A 138 -6.18 6.88 -9.91
CA THR A 138 -5.66 8.19 -9.47
C THR A 138 -5.19 8.23 -8.02
N ALA A 139 -5.77 7.43 -7.12
CA ALA A 139 -5.50 7.48 -5.69
C ALA A 139 -4.34 6.57 -5.24
N ILE A 140 -4.00 5.55 -6.02
CA ILE A 140 -2.85 4.68 -5.76
C ILE A 140 -1.69 5.12 -6.65
N ASP A 141 -0.52 5.34 -6.06
CA ASP A 141 0.67 5.73 -6.83
C ASP A 141 1.55 4.53 -7.19
N ILE A 142 1.82 3.69 -6.19
CA ILE A 142 2.83 2.62 -6.25
C ILE A 142 2.33 1.38 -5.49
N VAL A 143 2.59 0.21 -6.06
CA VAL A 143 2.45 -1.09 -5.39
C VAL A 143 3.81 -1.77 -5.31
N VAL A 144 4.22 -2.14 -4.11
CA VAL A 144 5.42 -2.93 -3.83
C VAL A 144 4.99 -4.38 -3.57
N HIS A 145 5.42 -5.31 -4.40
CA HIS A 145 5.07 -6.72 -4.24
C HIS A 145 6.24 -7.50 -3.64
N VAL A 146 5.98 -8.16 -2.51
CA VAL A 146 6.92 -9.06 -1.82
C VAL A 146 6.54 -10.52 -2.03
N ASP A 147 7.56 -11.35 -2.18
CA ASP A 147 7.43 -12.79 -2.41
C ASP A 147 8.25 -13.58 -1.38
N LEU A 148 7.85 -14.84 -1.16
CA LEU A 148 8.55 -15.84 -0.37
C LEU A 148 8.94 -16.98 -1.31
N ASP A 149 10.23 -17.17 -1.55
CA ASP A 149 10.69 -18.25 -2.41
C ASP A 149 10.63 -19.62 -1.70
N ALA A 150 10.86 -20.69 -2.49
CA ALA A 150 10.85 -22.06 -1.99
C ALA A 150 11.97 -22.36 -0.96
N SER A 151 12.99 -21.49 -0.85
CA SER A 151 14.05 -21.59 0.15
C SER A 151 13.72 -20.83 1.44
N GLY A 152 12.55 -20.19 1.51
CA GLY A 152 12.10 -19.41 2.67
C GLY A 152 12.64 -17.97 2.70
N ARG A 153 13.25 -17.49 1.61
CA ARG A 153 13.78 -16.13 1.54
C ARG A 153 12.71 -15.15 1.05
N ARG A 154 12.55 -14.06 1.79
CA ARG A 154 11.64 -12.97 1.46
C ARG A 154 12.36 -11.91 0.63
N SER A 155 11.73 -11.40 -0.41
CA SER A 155 12.29 -10.33 -1.23
C SER A 155 11.21 -9.48 -1.90
N VAL A 156 11.55 -8.24 -2.26
CA VAL A 156 10.71 -7.43 -3.16
C VAL A 156 10.83 -8.01 -4.57
N ARG A 157 9.75 -8.58 -5.10
CA ARG A 157 9.71 -9.20 -6.41
C ARG A 157 9.62 -8.17 -7.53
N GLU A 158 8.74 -7.19 -7.33
CA GLU A 158 8.48 -6.11 -8.29
C GLU A 158 7.90 -4.89 -7.58
N ILE A 159 8.07 -3.73 -8.22
CA ILE A 159 7.49 -2.46 -7.83
C ILE A 159 6.85 -1.89 -9.10
N VAL A 160 5.56 -1.59 -9.05
CA VAL A 160 4.82 -1.03 -10.20
C VAL A 160 4.22 0.32 -9.83
N ALA A 161 4.24 1.23 -10.78
CA ALA A 161 3.49 2.47 -10.75
C ALA A 161 2.07 2.22 -11.29
N VAL A 162 1.09 2.84 -10.65
CA VAL A 162 -0.26 2.98 -11.19
C VAL A 162 -0.29 4.30 -11.96
N THR A 163 -0.63 4.27 -13.24
CA THR A 163 -0.30 5.36 -14.16
C THR A 163 -1.23 6.57 -14.12
N GLY A 164 -2.32 6.53 -13.35
CA GLY A 164 -3.40 7.51 -13.46
C GLY A 164 -4.46 7.17 -14.51
N ARG A 165 -4.22 6.16 -15.35
CA ARG A 165 -5.10 5.79 -16.48
C ARG A 165 -5.85 4.49 -16.22
N ALA A 166 -7.05 4.42 -16.79
CA ALA A 166 -7.81 3.18 -16.86
C ALA A 166 -8.48 3.07 -18.24
N GLU A 167 -8.40 1.89 -18.85
CA GLU A 167 -8.99 1.60 -20.15
C GLU A 167 -9.78 0.28 -20.05
N GLY A 168 -11.00 0.25 -20.63
CA GLY A 168 -11.84 -0.95 -20.61
C GLY A 168 -12.18 -1.48 -19.21
N GLY A 169 -12.18 -0.62 -18.18
CA GLY A 169 -12.39 -1.03 -16.79
C GLY A 169 -11.17 -1.63 -16.10
N VAL A 170 -9.98 -1.54 -16.71
CA VAL A 170 -8.71 -2.03 -16.17
C VAL A 170 -7.78 -0.85 -15.92
N VAL A 171 -7.20 -0.79 -14.72
CA VAL A 171 -6.20 0.22 -14.36
C VAL A 171 -4.86 -0.09 -15.03
N GLU A 172 -4.30 0.89 -15.71
CA GLU A 172 -2.99 0.78 -16.35
C GLU A 172 -1.86 0.89 -15.32
N THR A 173 -0.88 -0.01 -15.42
CA THR A 173 0.29 -0.09 -14.54
C THR A 173 1.56 -0.15 -15.37
N ALA A 174 2.66 0.35 -14.81
CA ALA A 174 3.98 0.33 -15.45
C ALA A 174 5.06 -0.11 -14.45
N ASP A 175 5.97 -0.98 -14.90
CA ASP A 175 7.01 -1.54 -14.03
C ASP A 175 8.06 -0.48 -13.68
N LEU A 176 8.25 -0.22 -12.38
CA LEU A 176 9.34 0.60 -11.87
C LEU A 176 10.59 -0.24 -11.68
N PHE A 177 10.45 -1.35 -10.97
CA PHE A 177 11.54 -2.29 -10.71
C PHE A 177 11.01 -3.73 -10.74
N HIS A 178 11.80 -4.67 -11.23
CA HIS A 178 11.42 -6.08 -11.24
C HIS A 178 12.65 -6.99 -11.12
N ARG A 179 12.47 -8.17 -10.55
CA ARG A 179 13.47 -9.24 -10.58
C ARG A 179 13.27 -10.11 -11.80
N ALA A 180 14.36 -10.58 -12.40
CA ALA A 180 14.28 -11.54 -13.49
C ALA A 180 13.49 -12.79 -13.05
N PRO A 181 12.64 -13.38 -13.92
CA PRO A 181 11.90 -14.61 -13.60
C PRO A 181 12.79 -15.78 -13.18
N THR A 182 13.97 -15.87 -13.80
CA THR A 182 14.97 -16.91 -13.59
C THR A 182 15.90 -16.63 -12.41
N ASP A 183 15.97 -15.38 -11.95
CA ASP A 183 16.81 -14.97 -10.82
C ASP A 183 15.97 -14.24 -9.76
N ARG A 184 15.32 -15.02 -8.90
CA ARG A 184 14.48 -14.49 -7.81
C ARG A 184 15.29 -13.86 -6.68
N LEU A 185 16.61 -14.07 -6.65
CA LEU A 185 17.51 -13.57 -5.61
C LEU A 185 18.43 -12.44 -6.09
N GLY A 186 18.50 -12.21 -7.40
CA GLY A 186 19.31 -11.19 -8.04
C GLY A 186 18.92 -9.75 -7.72
N ALA A 187 19.61 -8.80 -8.33
CA ALA A 187 19.27 -7.39 -8.18
C ALA A 187 17.87 -7.09 -8.73
N LEU A 188 17.22 -6.06 -8.16
CA LEU A 188 16.09 -5.44 -8.83
C LEU A 188 16.62 -4.70 -10.07
N THR A 189 15.98 -4.96 -11.21
CA THR A 189 16.28 -4.28 -12.47
C THR A 189 15.26 -3.17 -12.71
N ARG A 190 15.74 -2.02 -13.20
CA ARG A 190 14.91 -0.86 -13.51
C ARG A 190 14.04 -1.16 -14.74
N GLY A 191 12.72 -0.97 -14.60
CA GLY A 191 11.78 -0.98 -15.72
C GLY A 191 11.71 0.38 -16.45
N ASN A 192 10.75 0.54 -17.35
CA ASN A 192 10.56 1.79 -18.11
C ASN A 192 9.46 2.69 -17.53
N GLY A 193 8.74 2.25 -16.49
CA GLY A 193 7.63 2.99 -15.90
C GLY A 193 8.09 4.18 -15.07
N TYR A 194 7.20 5.15 -14.85
CA TYR A 194 7.39 6.28 -13.94
C TYR A 194 6.14 6.44 -13.08
N PRO A 195 6.26 6.77 -11.77
CA PRO A 195 5.10 7.05 -10.95
C PRO A 195 4.45 8.38 -11.36
N PRO A 196 3.13 8.52 -11.24
CA PRO A 196 2.43 9.74 -11.60
C PRO A 196 2.68 10.86 -10.58
N GLY A 197 2.48 12.11 -11.02
CA GLY A 197 2.52 13.28 -10.13
C GLY A 197 3.91 13.61 -9.61
N GLU A 198 4.85 13.79 -10.53
CA GLU A 198 6.25 14.20 -10.30
C GLU A 198 6.37 15.39 -9.34
N GLU A 199 5.49 16.40 -9.48
CA GLU A 199 5.42 17.57 -8.60
C GLU A 199 5.31 17.21 -7.10
N ARG A 200 4.70 16.06 -6.74
CA ARG A 200 4.59 15.61 -5.34
C ARG A 200 5.93 15.14 -4.79
N PHE A 201 6.77 14.54 -5.63
CA PHE A 201 8.13 14.14 -5.29
C PHE A 201 9.02 15.37 -5.13
N GLU A 202 8.96 16.31 -6.07
CA GLU A 202 9.71 17.57 -6.03
C GLU A 202 9.38 18.39 -4.79
N ARG A 203 8.09 18.54 -4.47
CA ARG A 203 7.63 19.20 -3.23
C ARG A 203 8.15 18.55 -1.95
N SER A 204 8.48 17.26 -2.03
CA SER A 204 9.07 16.49 -0.92
C SER A 204 10.60 16.49 -0.97
N GLY A 205 11.21 17.23 -1.89
CA GLY A 205 12.66 17.37 -2.05
C GLY A 205 13.33 16.27 -2.86
N TYR A 206 12.56 15.47 -3.62
CA TYR A 206 13.09 14.37 -4.43
C TYR A 206 13.03 14.71 -5.92
N ASP A 207 14.18 14.63 -6.59
CA ASP A 207 14.27 14.58 -8.06
C ASP A 207 13.98 13.13 -8.50
N LEU A 208 12.80 12.93 -9.08
CA LEU A 208 12.33 11.62 -9.47
C LEU A 208 13.15 11.03 -10.63
N ALA A 209 13.59 11.86 -11.57
CA ALA A 209 14.41 11.43 -12.70
C ALA A 209 15.80 10.99 -12.23
N ALA A 210 16.42 11.74 -11.31
CA ALA A 210 17.69 11.35 -10.69
C ALA A 210 17.54 10.06 -9.87
N LEU A 211 16.46 9.93 -9.09
CA LEU A 211 16.21 8.76 -8.25
C LEU A 211 15.97 7.48 -9.07
N LEU A 212 15.32 7.59 -10.22
CA LEU A 212 15.02 6.47 -11.11
C LEU A 212 16.07 6.25 -12.21
N GLY A 213 16.96 7.22 -12.44
CA GLY A 213 18.05 7.18 -13.41
C GLY A 213 19.41 6.80 -12.83
N ALA A 214 19.56 6.77 -11.50
CA ALA A 214 20.78 6.29 -10.86
C ALA A 214 21.04 4.81 -11.25
N PRO A 215 22.25 4.47 -11.76
CA PRO A 215 22.58 3.10 -12.07
C PRO A 215 22.49 2.24 -10.80
N SER A 216 21.94 1.04 -10.94
CA SER A 216 21.75 0.05 -9.87
C SER A 216 23.09 -0.56 -9.40
N GLY A 217 24.03 0.27 -8.93
CA GLY A 217 25.40 -0.16 -8.64
C GLY A 217 26.29 0.85 -7.93
N ASP A 218 25.78 1.59 -6.94
CA ASP A 218 26.67 2.20 -5.95
C ASP A 218 26.08 2.01 -4.55
N ASP A 219 26.54 0.95 -3.88
CA ASP A 219 26.18 0.61 -2.51
C ASP A 219 26.79 1.63 -1.54
N GLY A 220 26.16 2.81 -1.47
CA GLY A 220 26.45 3.85 -0.47
C GLY A 220 26.00 3.50 0.96
N TRP A 221 25.64 2.23 1.22
CA TRP A 221 25.37 1.72 2.56
C TRP A 221 26.60 0.97 3.08
N SER A 222 27.71 1.69 3.22
CA SER A 222 28.82 1.26 4.09
C SER A 222 28.56 1.87 5.47
N ALA A 223 28.19 1.01 6.42
CA ALA A 223 28.38 1.28 7.85
C ALA A 223 29.82 0.97 8.25
#